data_AF-A1JKM4-F1
#
_entry.id   AF-A1JKM4-F1
#
_cell.length_a   1.000
_cell.length_b   1.000
_cell.length_c   1.000
_cell.angle_alpha   90.00
_cell.angle_beta   90.00
_cell.angle_gamma   90.00
#
_symmetry.space_group_name_H-M   'P 1'
#
loop_
_entity.id
_entity.type
_entity.pdbx_description
1 polymer ?
#
loop_
_entity_poly.entity_id
_entity_poly.type
_entity_poly.pdbx_seq_one_letter_code
_entity_poly.pdbx_strand_id
1 'polypeptide(L)'
;MTTINKILTTVALIFFINIQSIYAVTHTLLVSPNPRLHGIDKINHIHDEESATAPQFEVNYFQYNHQLINKKSSVSFTISSPEFVSYYIYLANNENTILHETSGFINHNAQRIDLNLENIIAGNYDLVVEVYNNEKVSTKKTFPLIFK
;
A
#
# COMPACT_ATOMS: atom_id res chain seq x y z
N MET A 1 38.94 -54.75 11.23
CA MET A 1 38.20 -55.21 12.41
C MET A 1 38.74 -54.44 13.60
N THR A 2 37.87 -53.65 14.27
CA THR A 2 37.99 -53.11 15.66
C THR A 2 39.23 -52.25 15.99
N THR A 3 39.18 -51.04 16.55
CA THR A 3 38.16 -50.36 17.38
C THR A 3 38.64 -48.91 17.53
N ILE A 4 37.83 -47.91 17.22
CA ILE A 4 38.04 -46.53 17.72
C ILE A 4 36.80 -46.17 18.52
N ASN A 5 36.88 -46.41 19.83
CA ASN A 5 36.04 -45.76 20.82
C ASN A 5 36.84 -44.57 21.37
N LYS A 6 36.29 -43.37 21.25
CA LYS A 6 36.26 -42.37 22.34
C LYS A 6 35.29 -41.26 21.94
N ILE A 7 34.12 -41.37 22.56
CA ILE A 7 33.12 -40.33 22.72
C ILE A 7 33.83 -39.09 23.30
N LEU A 8 33.69 -37.94 22.65
CA LEU A 8 33.93 -36.65 23.28
C LEU A 8 32.67 -35.80 23.11
N THR A 9 31.83 -35.87 24.13
CA THR A 9 30.74 -34.97 24.42
C THR A 9 31.34 -33.61 24.82
N THR A 10 30.94 -32.53 24.16
CA THR A 10 31.08 -31.18 24.73
C THR A 10 29.82 -30.38 24.39
N VAL A 11 29.29 -29.76 25.45
CA VAL A 11 27.96 -29.19 25.60
C VAL A 11 27.89 -27.77 25.03
N ALA A 12 26.67 -27.43 24.59
CA ALA A 12 26.19 -26.25 23.90
C ALA A 12 26.53 -24.87 24.50
N LEU A 13 26.50 -23.86 23.62
CA LEU A 13 25.89 -22.56 23.93
C LEU A 13 25.05 -22.10 22.74
N ILE A 14 23.74 -22.29 22.85
CA ILE A 14 22.74 -21.80 21.90
C ILE A 14 22.48 -20.33 22.25
N PHE A 15 22.80 -19.41 21.33
CA PHE A 15 22.30 -18.04 21.42
C PHE A 15 20.82 -18.05 21.05
N PHE A 16 19.94 -17.95 22.06
CA PHE A 16 18.54 -17.57 21.84
C PHE A 16 18.50 -16.09 21.48
N ILE A 17 18.55 -15.80 20.18
CA ILE A 17 18.12 -14.49 19.70
C ILE A 17 16.61 -14.46 19.92
N ASN A 18 16.18 -13.70 20.92
CA ASN A 18 14.78 -13.33 21.14
C ASN A 18 14.32 -12.49 19.94
N ILE A 19 13.89 -13.16 18.87
CA ILE A 19 13.07 -12.51 17.86
C ILE A 19 11.69 -12.44 18.48
N GLN A 20 11.36 -11.32 19.12
CA GLN A 20 9.96 -10.96 19.29
C GLN A 20 9.43 -10.62 17.89
N SER A 21 9.10 -11.67 17.15
CA SER A 21 8.22 -11.57 16.00
C SER A 21 6.92 -10.99 16.54
N ILE A 22 6.71 -9.70 16.31
CA ILE A 22 5.36 -9.14 16.38
C ILE A 22 4.59 -9.95 15.35
N TYR A 23 3.76 -10.88 15.82
CA TYR A 23 2.80 -11.56 14.97
C TYR A 23 1.86 -10.46 14.46
N ALA A 24 2.08 -9.99 13.24
CA ALA A 24 1.01 -9.40 12.49
C ALA A 24 -0.08 -10.48 12.43
N VAL A 25 -1.20 -10.23 13.10
CA VAL A 25 -2.39 -11.07 12.97
C VAL A 25 -2.79 -10.98 11.50
N THR A 26 -2.37 -11.97 10.72
CA THR A 26 -2.86 -12.18 9.38
C THR A 26 -4.30 -12.67 9.52
N HIS A 27 -5.25 -11.74 9.43
CA HIS A 27 -6.58 -12.10 8.98
C HIS A 27 -6.43 -12.55 7.53
N THR A 28 -6.16 -13.84 7.32
CA THR A 28 -6.24 -14.48 6.03
C THR A 28 -7.69 -14.45 5.59
N LEU A 29 -8.10 -13.37 4.92
CA LEU A 29 -9.25 -13.43 4.02
C LEU A 29 -8.81 -14.32 2.85
N LEU A 30 -9.36 -15.53 2.79
CA LEU A 30 -9.20 -16.41 1.64
C LEU A 30 -9.88 -15.73 0.43
N VAL A 31 -9.14 -14.90 -0.29
CA VAL A 31 -9.56 -14.41 -1.60
C VAL A 31 -8.95 -15.36 -2.63
N SER A 32 -9.82 -16.14 -3.27
CA SER A 32 -9.47 -17.03 -4.37
C SER A 32 -8.85 -16.23 -5.53
N PRO A 33 -7.77 -16.70 -6.17
CA PRO A 33 -7.17 -16.01 -7.30
C PRO A 33 -8.06 -16.21 -8.54
N ASN A 34 -8.96 -15.28 -8.79
CA ASN A 34 -9.64 -15.16 -10.07
C ASN A 34 -9.16 -13.86 -10.72
N PRO A 35 -8.40 -13.89 -11.83
CA PRO A 35 -7.97 -12.70 -12.53
C PRO A 35 -9.17 -12.15 -13.32
N ARG A 36 -10.08 -11.48 -12.62
CA ARG A 36 -11.10 -10.65 -13.26
C ARG A 36 -10.56 -9.23 -13.30
N LEU A 37 -10.47 -8.68 -14.51
CA LEU A 37 -10.27 -7.26 -14.76
C LEU A 37 -11.26 -6.49 -13.87
N HIS A 38 -10.77 -5.84 -12.81
CA HIS A 38 -11.63 -5.18 -11.84
C HIS A 38 -12.03 -3.82 -12.41
N GLY A 39 -13.10 -3.79 -13.21
CA GLY A 39 -13.85 -2.57 -13.40
C GLY A 39 -14.40 -2.15 -12.04
N ILE A 40 -14.08 -0.93 -11.60
CA ILE A 40 -14.55 -0.40 -10.32
C ILE A 40 -16.07 -0.25 -10.41
N ASP A 41 -16.81 -1.17 -9.79
CA ASP A 41 -18.24 -0.98 -9.57
C ASP A 41 -18.42 0.06 -8.46
N LYS A 42 -18.98 1.22 -8.82
CA LYS A 42 -19.43 2.23 -7.85
C LYS A 42 -20.45 1.58 -6.91
N ILE A 43 -20.06 1.40 -5.65
CA ILE A 43 -20.97 0.92 -4.60
C ILE A 43 -21.87 2.09 -4.21
N ASN A 44 -23.08 2.15 -4.79
CA ASN A 44 -24.12 3.06 -4.34
C ASN A 44 -24.84 2.43 -3.14
N HIS A 45 -24.46 2.79 -1.92
CA HIS A 45 -25.27 2.53 -0.73
C HIS A 45 -25.95 3.82 -0.28
N ILE A 46 -27.28 3.80 -0.30
CA ILE A 46 -28.14 4.81 0.34
C ILE A 46 -28.37 4.30 1.77
N HIS A 47 -27.92 5.05 2.77
CA HIS A 47 -28.38 4.95 4.15
C HIS A 47 -28.89 6.35 4.55
N ASP A 48 -30.18 6.44 4.85
CA ASP A 48 -30.78 7.60 5.50
C ASP A 48 -30.56 7.43 7.01
N GLU A 49 -29.51 8.05 7.57
CA GLU A 49 -29.35 8.35 9.00
C GLU A 49 -28.04 9.16 9.16
N GLU A 50 -28.12 10.35 9.75
CA GLU A 50 -27.05 11.34 10.02
C GLU A 50 -25.94 11.40 8.96
N SER A 51 -26.05 12.32 7.99
CA SER A 51 -25.11 12.48 6.87
C SER A 51 -23.65 12.37 7.32
N ALA A 52 -23.10 11.16 7.18
CA ALA A 52 -21.75 10.81 7.54
C ALA A 52 -20.78 11.83 6.93
N THR A 53 -19.98 12.47 7.78
CA THR A 53 -19.12 13.58 7.33
C THR A 53 -17.96 13.02 6.54
N ALA A 54 -17.75 13.56 5.35
CA ALA A 54 -16.67 13.13 4.48
C ALA A 54 -15.30 13.36 5.16
N PRO A 55 -14.39 12.37 5.14
CA PRO A 55 -13.08 12.48 5.80
C PRO A 55 -12.24 13.62 5.21
N GLN A 56 -11.60 14.40 6.08
CA GLN A 56 -10.68 15.45 5.64
C GLN A 56 -9.25 14.92 5.49
N PHE A 57 -8.59 15.31 4.40
CA PHE A 57 -7.17 15.01 4.20
C PHE A 57 -6.46 15.99 3.26
N GLU A 58 -5.14 16.07 3.42
CA GLU A 58 -4.25 16.85 2.58
C GLU A 58 -3.21 15.97 1.90
N VAL A 59 -2.74 16.42 0.74
CA VAL A 59 -1.62 15.83 0.00
C VAL A 59 -0.61 16.94 -0.22
N ASN A 60 0.56 16.78 0.38
CA ASN A 60 1.61 17.79 0.43
C ASN A 60 2.93 17.22 -0.09
N TYR A 61 3.87 18.11 -0.45
CA TYR A 61 5.22 17.74 -0.91
C TYR A 61 5.23 16.75 -2.09
N PHE A 62 4.31 16.94 -3.03
CA PHE A 62 4.15 16.06 -4.19
C PHE A 62 5.33 16.20 -5.17
N GLN A 63 5.99 15.08 -5.47
CA GLN A 63 7.13 14.99 -6.37
C GLN A 63 7.05 13.69 -7.17
N TYR A 64 7.45 13.72 -8.44
CA TYR A 64 7.59 12.50 -9.23
C TYR A 64 8.72 12.62 -10.24
N ASN A 65 9.29 11.48 -10.63
CA ASN A 65 10.34 11.39 -11.64
C ASN A 65 10.16 10.16 -12.53
N HIS A 66 10.78 10.22 -13.70
CA HIS A 66 10.85 9.12 -14.66
C HIS A 66 12.27 9.00 -15.20
N GLN A 67 12.83 7.80 -15.18
CA GLN A 67 14.13 7.50 -15.76
C GLN A 67 13.97 6.50 -16.90
N LEU A 68 14.08 7.00 -18.13
CA LEU A 68 13.90 6.21 -19.35
C LEU A 68 14.89 5.03 -19.45
N ILE A 69 16.15 5.27 -19.10
CA ILE A 69 17.26 4.30 -19.27
C ILE A 69 17.05 3.04 -18.41
N ASN A 70 16.49 3.22 -17.21
CA ASN A 70 16.29 2.12 -16.25
C ASN A 70 14.83 1.67 -16.12
N LYS A 71 13.90 2.31 -16.86
CA LYS A 71 12.44 2.15 -16.71
C LYS A 71 11.97 2.23 -15.26
N LYS A 72 12.61 3.11 -14.49
CA LYS A 72 12.30 3.37 -13.08
C LYS A 72 11.60 4.70 -12.99
N SER A 73 10.40 4.71 -12.44
CA SER A 73 9.71 5.94 -12.07
C SER A 73 9.47 5.91 -10.58
N SER A 74 9.39 7.08 -9.97
CA SER A 74 8.96 7.19 -8.59
C SER A 74 8.01 8.34 -8.42
N VAL A 75 7.07 8.17 -7.50
CA VAL A 75 6.15 9.21 -7.06
C VAL A 75 6.23 9.25 -5.55
N SER A 76 6.46 10.43 -4.98
CA SER A 76 6.51 10.62 -3.54
C SER A 76 5.69 11.81 -3.10
N PHE A 77 5.01 11.66 -1.97
CA PHE A 77 4.19 12.72 -1.38
C PHE A 77 3.92 12.40 0.08
N THR A 78 3.35 13.36 0.81
CA THR A 78 2.89 13.18 2.18
C THR A 78 1.38 13.30 2.21
N ILE A 79 0.71 12.31 2.80
CA ILE A 79 -0.72 12.38 3.10
C ILE A 79 -0.86 12.73 4.57
N SER A 80 -1.77 13.63 4.91
CA SER A 80 -2.10 13.93 6.31
C SER A 80 -3.60 14.02 6.51
N SER A 81 -4.07 13.59 7.68
CA SER A 81 -5.47 13.71 8.09
C SER A 81 -5.55 14.06 9.57
N PRO A 82 -6.47 14.94 9.98
CA PRO A 82 -6.75 15.19 11.40
C PRO A 82 -7.51 14.02 12.07
N GLU A 83 -7.96 13.03 11.30
CA GLU A 83 -8.79 11.91 11.75
C GLU A 83 -8.03 10.57 11.65
N PHE A 84 -8.62 9.50 12.18
CA PHE A 84 -8.22 8.14 11.82
C PHE A 84 -8.91 7.73 10.52
N VAL A 85 -8.14 7.52 9.47
CA VAL A 85 -8.64 7.18 8.13
C VAL A 85 -7.83 6.05 7.52
N SER A 86 -8.49 5.21 6.71
CA SER A 86 -7.81 4.29 5.81
C SER A 86 -7.57 4.97 4.46
N TYR A 87 -6.46 4.70 3.78
CA TYR A 87 -6.23 5.20 2.42
C TYR A 87 -6.05 4.05 1.44
N TYR A 88 -6.45 4.30 0.20
CA TYR A 88 -6.18 3.49 -0.97
C TYR A 88 -5.66 4.42 -2.08
N ILE A 89 -4.48 4.09 -2.59
CA ILE A 89 -3.76 4.89 -3.58
C ILE A 89 -3.53 3.99 -4.78
N TYR A 90 -3.84 4.49 -5.96
CA TYR A 90 -3.59 3.75 -7.19
C TYR A 90 -3.15 4.66 -8.32
N LEU A 91 -2.37 4.08 -9.23
CA LEU A 91 -1.96 4.71 -10.48
C LEU A 91 -2.68 4.01 -11.62
N ALA A 92 -3.50 4.74 -12.36
CA ALA A 92 -4.22 4.25 -13.53
C ALA A 92 -3.70 4.89 -14.82
N ASN A 93 -3.70 4.16 -15.92
CA ASN A 93 -3.49 4.73 -17.25
C ASN A 93 -4.78 5.36 -17.81
N ASN A 94 -4.69 5.95 -19.00
CA ASN A 94 -5.83 6.51 -19.74
C ASN A 94 -6.94 5.50 -20.09
N GLU A 95 -6.65 4.20 -20.07
CA GLU A 95 -7.62 3.12 -20.24
C GLU A 95 -8.24 2.67 -18.91
N ASN A 96 -8.01 3.41 -17.82
CA ASN A 96 -8.41 3.09 -16.45
C ASN A 96 -7.85 1.76 -15.92
N THR A 97 -6.76 1.26 -16.53
CA THR A 97 -6.05 0.08 -16.02
C THR A 97 -5.15 0.50 -14.86
N ILE A 98 -5.38 -0.09 -13.69
CA ILE A 98 -4.54 0.11 -12.50
C ILE A 98 -3.21 -0.63 -12.71
N LEU A 99 -2.11 0.12 -12.63
CA LEU A 99 -0.75 -0.41 -12.82
C LEU A 99 0.00 -0.59 -11.51
N HIS A 100 -0.40 0.17 -10.48
CA HIS A 100 0.17 0.09 -9.16
C HIS A 100 -0.86 0.53 -8.14
N GLU A 101 -0.85 -0.10 -6.97
CA GLU A 101 -1.73 0.23 -5.87
C GLU A 101 -1.07 -0.02 -4.52
N THR A 102 -1.47 0.75 -3.51
CA THR A 102 -1.07 0.56 -2.13
C THR A 102 -2.15 1.08 -1.18
N SER A 103 -2.15 0.59 0.05
CA SER A 103 -3.11 0.97 1.07
C SER A 103 -2.48 1.03 2.44
N GLY A 104 -3.18 1.67 3.38
CA GLY A 104 -2.74 1.80 4.76
C GLY A 104 -3.71 2.66 5.55
N PHE A 105 -3.23 3.21 6.67
CA PHE A 105 -4.03 4.05 7.54
C PHE A 105 -3.20 5.21 8.09
N ILE A 106 -3.89 6.31 8.35
CA ILE A 106 -3.36 7.53 8.98
C ILE A 106 -4.11 7.68 10.30
N ASN A 107 -3.40 8.03 11.36
CA ASN A 107 -3.98 8.18 12.69
C ASN A 107 -3.62 9.56 13.24
N HIS A 108 -4.47 10.56 12.96
CA HIS A 108 -4.31 11.94 13.44
C HIS A 108 -2.89 12.49 13.16
N ASN A 109 -2.32 12.12 12.02
CA ASN A 109 -0.92 12.39 11.69
C ASN A 109 -0.69 12.52 10.17
N ALA A 110 0.60 12.52 9.79
CA ALA A 110 1.05 12.56 8.42
C ALA A 110 1.89 11.32 8.11
N GLN A 111 1.75 10.80 6.90
CA GLN A 111 2.51 9.66 6.41
C GLN A 111 3.13 9.99 5.05
N ARG A 112 4.44 9.75 4.94
CA ARG A 112 5.15 9.80 3.66
C ARG A 112 4.85 8.53 2.86
N ILE A 113 4.49 8.73 1.60
CA ILE A 113 4.25 7.67 0.61
C ILE A 113 5.34 7.77 -0.44
N ASP A 114 6.03 6.66 -0.69
CA ASP A 114 7.02 6.52 -1.73
C ASP A 114 6.61 5.33 -2.62
N LEU A 115 6.15 5.62 -3.84
CA LEU A 115 5.76 4.64 -4.84
C LEU A 115 6.92 4.41 -5.79
N ASN A 116 7.48 3.20 -5.79
CA ASN A 116 8.49 2.77 -6.75
C ASN A 116 7.79 2.04 -7.90
N LEU A 117 7.79 2.66 -9.08
CA LEU A 117 7.04 2.19 -10.23
C LEU A 117 8.01 1.61 -11.25
N GLU A 118 7.94 0.29 -11.41
CA GLU A 118 8.75 -0.45 -12.39
C GLU A 118 7.99 -0.63 -13.71
N ASN A 119 8.70 -0.60 -14.83
CA ASN A 119 8.16 -0.89 -16.16
C ASN A 119 7.02 0.02 -16.62
N ILE A 120 6.87 1.20 -16.02
CA ILE A 120 5.98 2.23 -16.53
C ILE A 120 6.53 2.76 -17.85
N ILE A 121 5.69 2.82 -18.87
CA ILE A 121 6.01 3.40 -20.16
C ILE A 121 5.74 4.91 -20.16
N ALA A 122 6.30 5.64 -21.12
CA ALA A 122 5.96 7.04 -21.30
C ALA A 122 4.47 7.18 -21.65
N GLY A 123 3.78 8.13 -21.03
CA GLY A 123 2.34 8.27 -21.17
C GLY A 123 1.71 9.17 -20.10
N ASN A 124 0.38 9.27 -20.18
CA ASN A 124 -0.45 9.99 -19.22
C ASN A 124 -1.07 9.00 -18.24
N TYR A 125 -1.06 9.36 -16.97
CA TYR A 125 -1.53 8.55 -15.86
C TYR A 125 -2.29 9.42 -14.87
N ASP A 126 -3.20 8.81 -14.14
CA ASP A 126 -3.86 9.42 -13.00
C ASP A 126 -3.43 8.71 -11.73
N LEU A 127 -2.78 9.45 -10.83
CA LEU A 127 -2.61 9.01 -9.45
C LEU A 127 -3.84 9.44 -8.66
N VAL A 128 -4.54 8.47 -8.10
CA VAL A 128 -5.71 8.71 -7.25
C VAL A 128 -5.34 8.38 -5.81
N VAL A 129 -5.61 9.31 -4.91
CA VAL A 129 -5.53 9.13 -3.47
C VAL A 129 -6.95 9.20 -2.93
N GLU A 130 -7.45 8.08 -2.44
CA GLU A 130 -8.77 7.97 -1.82
C GLU A 130 -8.62 7.61 -0.34
N VAL A 131 -9.34 8.31 0.53
CA VAL A 131 -9.35 8.05 1.96
C VAL A 131 -10.77 7.73 2.42
N TYR A 132 -10.88 6.86 3.41
CA TYR A 132 -12.13 6.36 3.99
C TYR A 132 -12.14 6.60 5.49
N ASN A 133 -13.24 7.14 6.02
CA ASN A 133 -13.50 7.15 7.45
C ASN A 133 -14.05 5.78 7.92
N ASN A 134 -14.29 5.63 9.21
CA ASN A 134 -14.83 4.39 9.79
C ASN A 134 -16.27 4.09 9.36
N GLU A 135 -17.00 5.10 8.88
CA GLU A 135 -18.36 4.98 8.33
C GLU A 135 -18.36 4.61 6.84
N LYS A 136 -17.17 4.33 6.27
CA LYS A 136 -16.94 3.98 4.86
C LYS A 136 -17.29 5.10 3.87
N VAL A 137 -17.42 6.34 4.33
CA VAL A 137 -17.50 7.51 3.46
C VAL A 137 -16.10 7.84 2.96
N SER A 138 -15.99 8.15 1.67
CA SER A 138 -14.72 8.45 1.04
C SER A 138 -14.61 9.89 0.53
N THR A 139 -13.38 10.39 0.53
CA THR A 139 -12.98 11.58 -0.22
C THR A 139 -11.76 11.23 -1.05
N LYS A 140 -11.69 11.73 -2.28
CA LYS A 140 -10.56 11.45 -3.18
C LYS A 140 -9.99 12.70 -3.84
N LYS A 141 -8.69 12.63 -4.15
CA LYS A 141 -7.95 13.61 -4.95
C LYS A 141 -7.24 12.88 -6.09
N THR A 142 -7.32 13.44 -7.29
CA THR A 142 -6.68 12.90 -8.49
C THR A 142 -5.60 13.85 -8.98
N PHE A 143 -4.44 13.30 -9.30
CA PHE A 143 -3.26 14.03 -9.77
C PHE A 143 -2.86 13.50 -11.15
N PRO A 144 -2.97 14.30 -12.22
CA PRO A 144 -2.53 13.91 -13.54
C PRO A 144 -1.00 13.89 -13.60
N LEU A 145 -0.43 12.79 -14.06
CA LEU A 145 1.01 12.56 -14.21
C LEU A 145 1.36 12.29 -15.67
N ILE A 146 2.47 12.87 -16.11
CA ILE A 146 3.01 12.66 -17.45
C ILE A 146 4.44 12.13 -17.30
N PHE A 147 4.64 10.86 -17.62
CA PHE A 147 5.97 10.27 -17.69
C PHE A 147 6.49 10.42 -19.13
N LYS A 148 7.70 10.98 -19.28
CA LYS A 148 8.32 11.34 -20.56
C LYS A 148 9.66 10.66 -20.74
#